data_AF-A0A5Q0N3C1-F1
#
_entry.id   AF-A0A5Q0N3C1-F1
#
_cell.length_a   1.000
_cell.length_b   1.000
_cell.length_c   1.000
_cell.angle_alpha   90.00
_cell.angle_beta   90.00
_cell.angle_gamma   90.00
#
_symmetry.space_group_name_H-M   'P 1'
#
loop_
_entity.id
_entity.type
_entity.pdbx_description
1 polymer ?
#
loop_
_entity_poly.entity_id
_entity_poly.type
_entity_poly.pdbx_seq_one_letter_code
_entity_poly.pdbx_strand_id
1 'polypeptide(L)'
;FFTDGLKSFILNKIKDTFVRIFVKVKKNIILFLAFISRADNLMHINKKYPNVFSTLHLHVQKEPWEIKHINGLLFFNKKINNKFSLSGYQINNNFINKNSFHSRCRAINRIGPHNLDVISVLVGLLLGDGYASNRSGEGVRISIKQSIIHKEYLFSLYDFFLSRGYCSNLEPRKYQRTIKGINKIYYGFEFNTYTFRSLFWLYDSFYKNGKKIVPNYIENYISPLTLAIFISDDGTWTKYGVRIASNNFTFKEVEYLQNILTQKFKLDCTIQKRSLKDKYSIYIKKNSINKLNSLILPHLHPSMHYKLGIK
;
A
#
# COMPACT_ATOMS: atom_id res chain seq x y z
N PHE A 1 34.70 9.39 4.96
CA PHE A 1 34.62 7.97 4.59
C PHE A 1 33.16 7.57 4.37
N PHE A 2 32.61 7.84 3.19
CA PHE A 2 31.36 7.24 2.74
C PHE A 2 31.69 6.43 1.49
N THR A 3 31.38 5.14 1.56
CA THR A 3 31.81 4.10 0.63
C THR A 3 31.28 4.35 -0.78
N ASP A 4 32.10 4.01 -1.78
CA ASP A 4 31.90 4.23 -3.22
C ASP A 4 30.56 3.70 -3.77
N GLY A 5 29.87 2.84 -3.02
CA GLY A 5 28.56 2.28 -3.36
C GLY A 5 27.42 3.30 -3.38
N LEU A 6 27.38 4.30 -2.49
CA LEU A 6 26.29 5.28 -2.48
C LEU A 6 26.40 6.28 -3.65
N LYS A 7 27.64 6.65 -3.98
CA LYS A 7 27.98 7.52 -5.12
C LYS A 7 27.69 6.79 -6.43
N SER A 8 28.11 5.52 -6.54
CA SER A 8 27.77 4.61 -7.65
C SER A 8 26.26 4.40 -7.82
N PHE A 9 25.52 4.22 -6.72
CA PHE A 9 24.07 4.04 -6.76
C PHE A 9 23.33 5.28 -7.26
N ILE A 10 23.72 6.48 -6.80
CA ILE A 10 23.13 7.74 -7.26
C ILE A 10 23.51 8.00 -8.72
N LEU A 11 24.77 7.78 -9.12
CA LEU A 11 25.23 7.92 -10.51
C LEU A 11 24.54 6.94 -11.46
N ASN A 12 24.31 5.69 -11.04
CA ASN A 12 23.58 4.70 -11.82
C ASN A 12 22.08 5.01 -11.90
N LYS A 13 21.47 5.53 -10.82
CA LYS A 13 20.07 6.01 -10.86
C LYS A 13 19.91 7.20 -11.79
N ILE A 14 20.88 8.12 -11.80
CA ILE A 14 20.91 9.27 -12.71
C ILE A 14 21.12 8.77 -14.14
N LYS A 15 22.09 7.88 -14.41
CA LYS A 15 22.31 7.27 -15.73
C LYS A 15 21.09 6.52 -16.26
N ASP A 16 20.44 5.66 -15.46
CA ASP A 16 19.29 4.86 -15.91
C ASP A 16 18.04 5.73 -16.17
N THR A 17 17.88 6.81 -15.40
CA THR A 17 16.82 7.80 -15.63
C THR A 17 17.13 8.66 -16.86
N PHE A 18 18.41 9.03 -17.07
CA PHE A 18 18.86 9.79 -18.23
C PHE A 18 18.80 8.97 -19.54
N VAL A 19 19.23 7.70 -19.54
CA VAL A 19 19.27 6.84 -20.74
C VAL A 19 17.86 6.50 -21.24
N ARG A 20 16.89 6.32 -20.33
CA ARG A 20 15.48 6.08 -20.72
C ARG A 20 14.76 7.32 -21.22
N ILE A 21 15.19 8.51 -20.82
CA ILE A 21 14.57 9.80 -21.19
C ILE A 21 15.25 10.41 -22.43
N PHE A 22 16.55 10.16 -22.66
CA PHE A 22 17.27 10.73 -23.80
C PHE A 22 16.87 10.17 -25.18
N VAL A 23 16.10 9.08 -25.22
CA VAL A 23 15.54 8.57 -26.49
C VAL A 23 14.37 9.42 -26.99
N LYS A 24 13.81 10.33 -26.18
CA LYS A 24 12.76 11.25 -26.64
C LYS A 24 12.71 12.50 -25.77
N VAL A 25 12.90 13.66 -26.41
CA VAL A 25 12.53 15.01 -25.93
C VAL A 25 13.64 15.81 -25.20
N LYS A 26 14.55 16.39 -25.99
CA LYS A 26 15.30 17.61 -25.63
C LYS A 26 14.35 18.81 -25.63
N LYS A 27 13.60 19.06 -24.54
CA LYS A 27 13.10 20.42 -24.15
C LYS A 27 12.33 20.48 -22.83
N ASN A 28 11.88 19.37 -22.26
CA ASN A 28 10.97 19.38 -21.10
C ASN A 28 11.62 19.08 -19.73
N ILE A 29 12.94 19.26 -19.59
CA ILE A 29 13.68 18.99 -18.35
C ILE A 29 13.23 19.93 -17.19
N ILE A 30 12.82 21.17 -17.52
CA ILE A 30 12.48 22.19 -16.52
C ILE A 30 11.11 21.92 -15.86
N LEU A 31 10.12 21.41 -16.62
CA LEU A 31 8.80 21.08 -16.06
C LEU A 31 8.84 19.84 -15.14
N PHE A 32 9.73 18.89 -15.42
CA PHE A 32 9.75 17.62 -14.70
C PHE A 32 10.41 17.75 -13.31
N LEU A 33 11.40 18.62 -13.15
CA LEU A 33 12.03 18.90 -11.84
C LEU A 33 11.06 19.62 -10.88
N ALA A 34 10.16 20.45 -11.41
CA ALA A 34 9.09 21.07 -10.64
C ALA A 34 8.03 20.05 -10.18
N PHE A 35 7.85 18.94 -10.91
CA PHE A 35 6.84 17.92 -10.62
C PHE A 35 7.24 16.96 -9.48
N ILE A 36 8.56 16.76 -9.25
CA ILE A 36 9.07 15.76 -8.28
C ILE A 36 9.33 16.34 -6.88
N SER A 37 9.36 17.66 -6.69
CA SER A 37 9.79 18.25 -5.42
C SER A 37 8.67 18.97 -4.66
N ARG A 38 8.31 18.43 -3.49
CA ARG A 38 7.71 19.22 -2.40
C ARG A 38 8.66 20.37 -2.06
N ALA A 39 8.12 21.57 -1.84
CA ALA A 39 8.91 22.79 -1.55
C ALA A 39 9.90 22.63 -0.39
N ASP A 40 9.56 21.82 0.62
CA ASP A 40 10.40 21.57 1.80
C ASP A 40 11.68 20.78 1.48
N ASN A 41 11.64 19.91 0.45
CA ASN A 41 12.82 19.16 0.01
C ASN A 41 13.79 20.03 -0.80
N LEU A 42 13.30 21.03 -1.52
CA LEU A 42 14.15 21.95 -2.31
C LEU A 42 15.01 22.84 -1.42
N MET A 43 14.45 23.40 -0.34
CA MET A 43 15.22 24.21 0.62
C MET A 43 16.33 23.37 1.29
N HIS A 44 16.03 22.11 1.61
CA HIS A 44 16.98 21.24 2.28
C HIS A 44 18.14 20.78 1.38
N ILE A 45 17.86 20.60 0.08
CA ILE A 45 18.86 20.27 -0.95
C ILE A 45 19.73 21.50 -1.28
N ASN A 46 19.12 22.69 -1.39
CA ASN A 46 19.86 23.93 -1.66
C ASN A 46 20.85 24.28 -0.53
N LYS A 47 20.47 24.01 0.73
CA LYS A 47 21.35 24.20 1.90
C LYS A 47 22.55 23.23 1.94
N LYS A 48 22.45 22.10 1.25
CA LYS A 48 23.45 21.01 1.26
C LYS A 48 24.35 21.01 0.02
N TYR A 49 23.90 21.61 -1.09
CA TYR A 49 24.61 21.67 -2.37
C TYR A 49 24.42 23.04 -3.05
N PRO A 50 25.04 24.12 -2.53
CA PRO A 50 24.78 25.50 -2.98
C PRO A 50 25.18 25.75 -4.44
N ASN A 51 26.15 24.99 -4.98
CA ASN A 51 26.64 25.16 -6.36
C ASN A 51 25.76 24.49 -7.43
N VAL A 52 24.69 23.77 -7.04
CA VAL A 52 23.76 23.13 -7.99
C VAL A 52 22.71 24.13 -8.51
N PHE A 53 22.45 25.21 -7.77
CA PHE A 53 21.42 26.20 -8.10
C PHE A 53 21.97 27.58 -8.48
N SER A 54 23.30 27.76 -8.59
CA SER A 54 23.93 29.05 -8.93
C SER A 54 23.60 29.57 -10.34
N THR A 55 22.86 28.80 -11.14
CA THR A 55 22.37 29.21 -12.48
C THR A 55 20.86 29.50 -12.52
N LEU A 56 20.13 29.43 -11.40
CA LEU A 56 18.71 29.79 -11.35
C LEU A 56 18.46 30.95 -10.37
N HIS A 57 18.41 32.17 -10.89
CA HIS A 57 17.77 33.28 -10.21
C HIS A 57 16.24 33.06 -10.17
N LEU A 58 15.73 32.53 -9.07
CA LEU A 58 14.30 32.47 -8.80
C LEU A 58 14.00 33.19 -7.48
N HIS A 59 13.50 34.42 -7.59
CA HIS A 59 12.86 35.13 -6.48
C HIS A 59 11.53 34.45 -6.13
N VAL A 60 11.34 34.09 -4.86
CA VAL A 60 10.11 33.48 -4.35
C VAL A 60 9.40 34.49 -3.44
N GLN A 61 8.28 35.06 -3.89
CA GLN A 61 7.30 35.75 -3.04
C GLN A 61 6.16 34.80 -2.64
N LYS A 62 5.68 34.91 -1.41
CA LYS A 62 4.60 34.10 -0.79
C LYS A 62 3.25 34.80 -0.95
N GLU A 63 2.24 34.14 -1.53
CA GLU A 63 0.80 34.47 -1.44
C GLU A 63 -0.05 33.18 -1.68
N PRO A 64 -1.32 33.09 -1.22
CA PRO A 64 -2.04 31.83 -0.94
C PRO A 64 -2.83 31.21 -2.11
N TRP A 65 -3.24 29.93 -1.95
CA TRP A 65 -3.86 29.07 -2.97
C TRP A 65 -5.38 28.91 -2.78
N GLU A 66 -6.15 28.89 -3.87
CA GLU A 66 -7.60 28.60 -3.89
C GLU A 66 -7.89 27.35 -4.74
N ILE A 67 -8.85 26.50 -4.32
CA ILE A 67 -9.20 25.21 -4.96
C ILE A 67 -10.46 25.39 -5.83
N LYS A 68 -10.40 25.04 -7.12
CA LYS A 68 -11.60 24.88 -7.97
C LYS A 68 -11.72 23.47 -8.52
N HIS A 69 -12.90 22.87 -8.33
CA HIS A 69 -13.28 21.54 -8.81
C HIS A 69 -13.80 21.61 -10.26
N ILE A 70 -13.22 20.81 -11.17
CA ILE A 70 -13.85 20.42 -12.43
C ILE A 70 -13.58 18.93 -12.67
N ASN A 71 -14.66 18.14 -12.71
CA ASN A 71 -14.80 16.72 -13.09
C ASN A 71 -13.57 15.81 -12.95
N GLY A 72 -13.48 15.14 -11.80
CA GLY A 72 -12.81 13.85 -11.64
C GLY A 72 -11.29 13.86 -11.45
N LEU A 73 -10.63 15.01 -11.54
CA LEU A 73 -9.19 15.15 -11.25
C LEU A 73 -8.94 16.41 -10.40
N LEU A 74 -8.26 16.24 -9.26
CA LEU A 74 -7.73 17.33 -8.45
C LEU A 74 -6.54 17.95 -9.20
N PHE A 75 -6.73 19.14 -9.79
CA PHE A 75 -5.64 19.93 -10.35
C PHE A 75 -5.29 21.09 -9.42
N PHE A 76 -4.05 21.12 -8.92
CA PHE A 76 -3.47 22.32 -8.33
C PHE A 76 -2.89 23.17 -9.46
N ASN A 77 -3.58 24.24 -9.85
CA ASN A 77 -3.08 25.16 -10.86
C ASN A 77 -2.72 26.49 -10.20
N LYS A 78 -1.44 26.86 -10.28
CA LYS A 78 -0.99 28.25 -10.12
C LYS A 78 -1.60 29.05 -11.26
N LYS A 79 -2.14 30.24 -10.97
CA LYS A 79 -2.72 31.16 -11.97
C LYS A 79 -1.66 31.49 -13.03
N ILE A 80 -1.67 30.76 -14.14
CA ILE A 80 -0.91 31.09 -15.34
C ILE A 80 -1.96 31.44 -16.39
N ASN A 81 -2.13 32.74 -16.63
CA ASN A 81 -2.90 33.27 -17.76
C ASN A 81 -2.16 32.97 -19.06
N ASN A 82 -2.22 31.73 -19.54
CA ASN A 82 -1.96 31.42 -20.94
C ASN A 82 -2.96 30.33 -21.38
N LYS A 83 -3.86 30.70 -22.29
CA LYS A 83 -4.75 29.79 -23.01
C LYS A 83 -3.88 28.79 -23.79
N PHE A 84 -3.59 27.63 -23.21
CA PHE A 84 -3.16 26.46 -23.96
C PHE A 84 -4.37 25.57 -24.19
N SER A 85 -4.94 25.65 -25.39
CA SER A 85 -5.85 24.62 -25.90
C SER A 85 -5.01 23.55 -26.57
N LEU A 86 -4.93 22.36 -25.96
CA LEU A 86 -4.45 21.16 -26.66
C LEU A 86 -5.62 20.59 -27.46
N SER A 87 -5.84 21.12 -28.66
CA SER A 87 -6.64 20.45 -29.68
C SER A 87 -5.82 19.30 -30.26
N GLY A 88 -6.34 18.06 -30.18
CA GLY A 88 -5.97 17.02 -31.14
C GLY A 88 -5.09 15.86 -30.69
N TYR A 89 -5.10 15.44 -29.42
CA TYR A 89 -4.64 14.09 -29.06
C TYR A 89 -5.73 13.35 -28.28
N GLN A 90 -6.53 12.56 -29.02
CA GLN A 90 -7.25 11.46 -28.39
C GLN A 90 -6.22 10.41 -27.98
N ILE A 91 -5.80 10.46 -26.72
CA ILE A 91 -5.07 9.33 -26.12
C ILE A 91 -6.11 8.23 -25.96
N ASN A 92 -6.08 7.24 -26.85
CA ASN A 92 -6.78 5.97 -26.66
C ASN A 92 -6.26 5.34 -25.36
N ASN A 93 -7.00 5.48 -24.27
CA ASN A 93 -6.69 4.94 -22.94
C ASN A 93 -6.85 3.40 -22.84
N ASN A 94 -6.72 2.66 -23.96
CA ASN A 94 -6.92 1.21 -23.99
C ASN A 94 -5.64 0.38 -23.82
N PHE A 95 -4.52 0.98 -23.44
CA PHE A 95 -3.34 0.23 -22.99
C PHE A 95 -3.18 0.34 -21.48
N ILE A 96 -3.91 -0.50 -20.74
CA ILE A 96 -3.50 -0.84 -19.37
C ILE A 96 -2.20 -1.65 -19.53
N ASN A 97 -1.05 -0.99 -19.55
CA ASN A 97 0.24 -1.66 -19.43
C ASN A 97 0.23 -2.36 -18.06
N LYS A 98 -0.08 -3.67 -18.07
CA LYS A 98 0.18 -4.54 -16.93
C LYS A 98 1.69 -4.62 -16.80
N ASN A 99 2.28 -3.74 -16.00
CA ASN A 99 3.68 -3.85 -15.60
C ASN A 99 3.85 -5.16 -14.83
N SER A 100 4.12 -6.26 -15.52
CA SER A 100 4.45 -7.53 -14.91
C SER A 100 5.93 -7.52 -14.54
N PHE A 101 6.25 -7.72 -13.26
CA PHE A 101 7.65 -7.84 -12.86
C PHE A 101 8.23 -9.15 -13.42
N HIS A 102 9.35 -9.04 -14.12
CA HIS A 102 10.01 -10.21 -14.70
C HIS A 102 10.44 -11.18 -13.59
N SER A 103 10.05 -12.45 -13.72
CA SER A 103 10.32 -13.50 -12.74
C SER A 103 11.83 -13.75 -12.55
N ARG A 104 12.62 -13.66 -13.62
CA ARG A 104 14.09 -13.84 -13.63
C ARG A 104 14.88 -12.56 -13.28
N CYS A 105 14.33 -11.71 -12.42
CA CYS A 105 15.03 -10.52 -11.91
C CYS A 105 15.54 -10.79 -10.49
N ARG A 106 16.81 -10.41 -10.20
CA ARG A 106 17.33 -10.43 -8.82
C ARG A 106 16.48 -9.51 -7.94
N ALA A 107 16.25 -9.92 -6.70
CA ALA A 107 15.39 -9.20 -5.75
C ALA A 107 15.78 -7.72 -5.58
N ILE A 108 17.08 -7.43 -5.51
CA ILE A 108 17.61 -6.07 -5.38
C ILE A 108 17.25 -5.16 -6.56
N ASN A 109 17.06 -5.73 -7.75
CA ASN A 109 16.71 -5.03 -8.98
C ASN A 109 15.18 -4.99 -9.21
N ARG A 110 14.40 -5.68 -8.38
CA ARG A 110 12.94 -5.67 -8.46
C ARG A 110 12.40 -4.42 -7.75
N ILE A 111 12.39 -3.34 -8.52
CA ILE A 111 12.00 -1.98 -8.09
C ILE A 111 10.76 -1.57 -8.87
N GLY A 112 9.76 -1.01 -8.17
CA GLY A 112 8.48 -0.52 -8.70
C GLY A 112 8.59 0.60 -9.75
N PRO A 113 7.46 1.14 -10.23
CA PRO A 113 6.26 1.47 -9.45
C PRO A 113 5.31 0.28 -9.20
N HIS A 114 4.55 0.33 -8.10
CA HIS A 114 3.53 -0.66 -7.75
C HIS A 114 2.13 -0.11 -8.01
N ASN A 115 1.22 -0.99 -8.45
CA ASN A 115 -0.18 -0.61 -8.65
C ASN A 115 -0.86 -0.30 -7.30
N LEU A 116 -1.81 0.64 -7.30
CA LEU A 116 -2.51 1.08 -6.09
C LEU A 116 -3.35 -0.03 -5.44
N ASP A 117 -3.94 -0.89 -6.25
CA ASP A 117 -4.70 -2.06 -5.78
C ASP A 117 -3.77 -3.05 -5.05
N VAL A 118 -2.56 -3.27 -5.57
CA VAL A 118 -1.56 -4.10 -4.90
C VAL A 118 -1.16 -3.50 -3.56
N ILE A 119 -0.87 -2.20 -3.51
CA ILE A 119 -0.57 -1.54 -2.24
C ILE A 119 -1.76 -1.65 -1.27
N SER A 120 -3.00 -1.51 -1.76
CA SER A 120 -4.21 -1.66 -0.94
C SER A 120 -4.33 -3.05 -0.32
N VAL A 121 -4.11 -4.12 -1.11
CA VAL A 121 -4.12 -5.51 -0.61
C VAL A 121 -2.97 -5.75 0.36
N LEU A 122 -1.76 -5.28 0.05
CA LEU A 122 -0.60 -5.42 0.92
C LEU A 122 -0.82 -4.74 2.27
N VAL A 123 -1.37 -3.54 2.30
CA VAL A 123 -1.73 -2.82 3.54
C VAL A 123 -2.78 -3.60 4.32
N GLY A 124 -3.80 -4.15 3.65
CA GLY A 124 -4.83 -4.96 4.30
C GLY A 124 -4.26 -6.22 4.95
N LEU A 125 -3.40 -6.93 4.23
CA LEU A 125 -2.69 -8.11 4.73
C LEU A 125 -1.78 -7.77 5.91
N LEU A 126 -1.10 -6.62 5.90
CA LEU A 126 -0.22 -6.23 6.99
C LEU A 126 -0.98 -5.78 8.24
N LEU A 127 -2.18 -5.21 8.08
CA LEU A 127 -3.11 -5.02 9.18
C LEU A 127 -3.62 -6.35 9.75
N GLY A 128 -3.85 -7.34 8.88
CA GLY A 128 -4.32 -8.68 9.21
C GLY A 128 -3.23 -9.75 9.35
N ASP A 129 -3.41 -10.86 8.64
CA ASP A 129 -2.66 -12.12 8.81
C ASP A 129 -1.33 -12.15 8.05
N GLY A 130 -1.15 -11.29 7.05
CA GLY A 130 0.05 -11.25 6.22
C GLY A 130 1.29 -10.79 6.99
N TYR A 131 2.46 -11.30 6.62
CA TYR A 131 3.73 -10.96 7.29
C TYR A 131 4.77 -10.45 6.30
N ALA A 132 5.36 -9.27 6.56
CA ALA A 132 6.50 -8.78 5.80
C ALA A 132 7.82 -9.27 6.42
N SER A 133 8.62 -9.99 5.63
CA SER A 133 9.98 -10.35 5.97
C SER A 133 10.97 -9.46 5.20
N ASN A 134 11.79 -8.71 5.94
CA ASN A 134 12.94 -8.02 5.37
C ASN A 134 14.06 -9.03 5.10
N ARG A 135 14.43 -9.18 3.84
CA ARG A 135 15.57 -9.96 3.40
C ARG A 135 16.75 -9.00 3.28
N SER A 136 17.60 -9.00 4.31
CA SER A 136 18.76 -8.11 4.44
C SER A 136 19.53 -8.01 3.13
N GLY A 137 19.77 -6.79 2.66
CA GLY A 137 20.50 -6.57 1.40
C GLY A 137 19.72 -6.85 0.13
N GLU A 138 18.48 -7.34 0.20
CA GLU A 138 17.64 -7.61 -0.99
C GLU A 138 16.40 -6.74 -1.05
N GLY A 139 15.53 -6.80 -0.05
CA GLY A 139 14.24 -6.11 -0.05
C GLY A 139 13.20 -6.79 0.83
N VAL A 140 11.93 -6.53 0.57
CA VAL A 140 10.81 -7.04 1.38
C VAL A 140 10.02 -8.08 0.61
N ARG A 141 9.70 -9.16 1.31
CA ARG A 141 8.83 -10.23 0.83
C ARG A 141 7.61 -10.34 1.74
N ILE A 142 6.43 -10.44 1.16
CA ILE A 142 5.18 -10.62 1.89
C ILE A 142 4.82 -12.10 1.87
N SER A 143 4.64 -12.67 3.06
CA SER A 143 4.30 -14.07 3.29
C SER A 143 2.83 -14.14 3.66
N ILE A 144 2.05 -14.94 2.93
CA ILE A 144 0.61 -15.08 3.12
C ILE A 144 0.35 -16.54 3.49
N LYS A 145 -0.31 -16.76 4.62
CA LYS A 145 -0.63 -18.08 5.14
C LYS A 145 -2.06 -18.08 5.64
N GLN A 146 -2.81 -19.13 5.32
CA GLN A 146 -4.16 -19.30 5.81
C GLN A 146 -4.42 -20.75 6.18
N SER A 147 -5.34 -20.96 7.13
CA SER A 147 -5.81 -22.29 7.48
C SER A 147 -6.55 -22.95 6.31
N ILE A 148 -6.68 -24.28 6.34
CA ILE A 148 -7.30 -25.05 5.25
C ILE A 148 -8.76 -24.62 4.97
N ILE A 149 -9.48 -24.14 5.99
CA ILE A 149 -10.87 -23.67 5.85
C ILE A 149 -10.98 -22.33 5.10
N HIS A 150 -9.85 -21.67 4.83
CA HIS A 150 -9.76 -20.40 4.08
C HIS A 150 -8.92 -20.57 2.81
N LYS A 151 -8.87 -21.80 2.28
CA LYS A 151 -8.12 -22.14 1.06
C LYS A 151 -8.56 -21.25 -0.10
N GLU A 152 -9.86 -21.14 -0.36
CA GLU A 152 -10.40 -20.42 -1.51
C GLU A 152 -10.02 -18.94 -1.47
N TYR A 153 -10.08 -18.32 -0.28
CA TYR A 153 -9.61 -16.95 -0.09
C TYR A 153 -8.10 -16.81 -0.35
N LEU A 154 -7.27 -17.71 0.18
CA LEU A 154 -5.83 -17.65 -0.07
C LEU A 154 -5.50 -17.85 -1.55
N PHE A 155 -6.21 -18.74 -2.25
CA PHE A 155 -6.03 -18.94 -3.68
C PHE A 155 -6.49 -17.72 -4.48
N SER A 156 -7.55 -17.02 -4.06
CA SER A 156 -7.95 -15.75 -4.68
C SER A 156 -6.88 -14.66 -4.54
N LEU A 157 -6.19 -14.59 -3.39
CA LEU A 157 -5.05 -13.71 -3.20
C LEU A 157 -3.87 -14.12 -4.09
N TYR A 158 -3.62 -15.42 -4.21
CA TYR A 158 -2.59 -15.95 -5.10
C TYR A 158 -2.85 -15.52 -6.55
N ASP A 159 -4.05 -15.72 -7.06
CA ASP A 159 -4.44 -15.31 -8.43
C ASP A 159 -4.32 -13.79 -8.61
N PHE A 160 -4.71 -13.01 -7.60
CA PHE A 160 -4.55 -11.56 -7.59
C PHE A 160 -3.07 -11.15 -7.77
N PHE A 161 -2.15 -11.74 -7.01
CA PHE A 161 -0.72 -11.42 -7.12
C PHE A 161 -0.07 -12.01 -8.36
N LEU A 162 -0.45 -13.23 -8.76
CA LEU A 162 0.10 -13.92 -9.93
C LEU A 162 -0.22 -13.15 -11.21
N SER A 163 -1.49 -12.77 -11.40
CA SER A 163 -1.96 -11.99 -12.56
C SER A 163 -1.31 -10.61 -12.69
N ARG A 164 -0.66 -10.13 -11.62
CA ARG A 164 0.06 -8.85 -11.54
C ARG A 164 1.59 -9.03 -11.54
N GLY A 165 2.09 -10.25 -11.62
CA GLY A 165 3.53 -10.57 -11.64
C GLY A 165 4.23 -10.40 -10.28
N TYR A 166 3.52 -10.57 -9.16
CA TYR A 166 4.06 -10.39 -7.82
C TYR A 166 4.49 -11.68 -7.13
N CYS A 167 4.17 -12.86 -7.66
CA CYS A 167 4.59 -14.15 -7.11
C CYS A 167 4.94 -15.14 -8.24
N SER A 168 5.53 -16.27 -7.87
CA SER A 168 5.80 -17.37 -8.80
C SER A 168 4.51 -18.08 -9.21
N ASN A 169 4.51 -18.64 -10.43
CA ASN A 169 3.50 -19.57 -10.92
C ASN A 169 3.53 -20.96 -10.24
N LEU A 170 4.25 -21.10 -9.12
CA LEU A 170 4.16 -22.26 -8.25
C LEU A 170 2.89 -22.13 -7.43
N GLU A 171 2.07 -23.17 -7.40
CA GLU A 171 0.86 -23.19 -6.60
C GLU A 171 1.15 -22.95 -5.11
N PRO A 172 0.20 -22.38 -4.35
CA PRO A 172 0.34 -22.25 -2.91
C PRO A 172 0.66 -23.59 -2.23
N ARG A 173 1.72 -23.60 -1.44
CA ARG A 173 2.24 -24.79 -0.77
C ARG A 173 1.33 -25.18 0.40
N LYS A 174 0.87 -26.44 0.43
CA LYS A 174 0.23 -27.01 1.61
C LYS A 174 1.25 -27.19 2.74
N TYR A 175 0.90 -26.80 3.96
CA TYR A 175 1.70 -27.04 5.15
C TYR A 175 0.88 -27.77 6.23
N GLN A 176 1.61 -28.44 7.14
CA GLN A 176 1.08 -28.97 8.37
C GLN A 176 1.74 -28.29 9.57
N ARG A 177 1.00 -28.09 10.64
CA ARG A 177 1.47 -27.53 11.90
C ARG A 177 0.90 -28.33 13.06
N THR A 178 1.76 -28.67 14.02
CA THR A 178 1.35 -29.15 15.34
C THR A 178 1.58 -28.02 16.36
N ILE A 179 0.73 -27.95 17.38
CA ILE A 179 0.89 -27.00 18.48
C ILE A 179 1.44 -27.80 19.66
N LYS A 180 2.55 -27.34 20.25
CA LYS A 180 3.15 -27.99 21.43
C LYS A 180 2.10 -28.14 22.52
N GLY A 181 1.89 -29.36 23.00
CA GLY A 181 0.88 -29.68 24.02
C GLY A 181 -0.53 -29.96 23.48
N ILE A 182 -0.76 -29.92 22.17
CA ILE A 182 -2.04 -30.30 21.56
C ILE A 182 -1.80 -31.43 20.56
N ASN A 183 -2.40 -32.60 20.79
CA ASN A 183 -2.35 -33.74 19.88
C ASN A 183 -3.32 -33.56 18.69
N LYS A 184 -3.15 -32.48 17.93
CA LYS A 184 -3.96 -32.16 16.76
C LYS A 184 -3.07 -31.59 15.67
N ILE A 185 -3.24 -32.11 14.45
CA ILE A 185 -2.58 -31.61 13.25
C ILE A 185 -3.48 -30.57 12.60
N TYR A 186 -2.91 -29.40 12.32
CA TYR A 186 -3.56 -28.33 11.58
C TYR A 186 -2.97 -28.26 10.18
N TYR A 187 -3.82 -28.07 9.19
CA TYR A 187 -3.42 -27.88 7.80
C TYR A 187 -3.70 -26.45 7.35
N GLY A 188 -2.89 -25.99 6.41
CA GLY A 188 -3.08 -24.71 5.76
C GLY A 188 -2.34 -24.63 4.44
N PHE A 189 -2.45 -23.47 3.80
CA PHE A 189 -1.75 -23.14 2.57
C PHE A 189 -0.95 -21.87 2.76
N GLU A 190 0.16 -21.75 2.03
CA GLU A 190 0.96 -20.53 2.02
C GLU A 190 1.56 -20.25 0.64
N PHE A 191 1.76 -18.97 0.36
CA PHE A 191 2.62 -18.54 -0.73
C PHE A 191 3.34 -17.25 -0.33
N ASN A 192 4.32 -16.87 -1.13
CA ASN A 192 5.04 -15.61 -0.92
C ASN A 192 4.97 -14.78 -2.20
N THR A 193 4.96 -13.45 -2.03
CA THR A 193 5.36 -12.57 -3.12
C THR A 193 6.84 -12.81 -3.44
N TYR A 194 7.30 -12.32 -4.58
CA TYR A 194 8.71 -12.06 -4.77
C TYR A 194 9.21 -11.03 -3.75
N THR A 195 10.53 -10.99 -3.56
CA THR A 195 11.20 -9.96 -2.78
C THR A 195 11.33 -8.68 -3.63
N PHE A 196 10.84 -7.55 -3.12
CA PHE A 196 10.90 -6.25 -3.77
C PHE A 196 11.69 -5.26 -2.92
N ARG A 197 12.71 -4.64 -3.51
CA ARG A 197 13.43 -3.56 -2.83
C ARG A 197 12.52 -2.35 -2.57
N SER A 198 11.63 -2.04 -3.52
CA SER A 198 10.70 -0.92 -3.43
C SER A 198 9.57 -1.10 -2.40
N LEU A 199 9.43 -2.27 -1.77
CA LEU A 199 8.50 -2.48 -0.66
C LEU A 199 9.15 -2.28 0.72
N PHE A 200 10.42 -1.85 0.77
CA PHE A 200 11.12 -1.59 2.05
C PHE A 200 10.39 -0.57 2.91
N TRP A 201 9.88 0.51 2.32
CA TRP A 201 9.11 1.52 3.05
C TRP A 201 7.90 0.92 3.77
N LEU A 202 7.24 -0.08 3.18
CA LEU A 202 6.08 -0.71 3.77
C LEU A 202 6.48 -1.53 5.01
N TYR A 203 7.58 -2.29 4.94
CA TYR A 203 8.12 -2.99 6.10
C TYR A 203 8.53 -2.02 7.22
N ASP A 204 9.33 -1.01 6.88
CA ASP A 204 9.84 0.00 7.83
C ASP A 204 8.70 0.73 8.56
N SER A 205 7.58 0.96 7.87
CA SER A 205 6.41 1.63 8.43
C SER A 205 5.59 0.75 9.36
N PHE A 206 5.47 -0.54 9.03
CA PHE A 206 4.61 -1.48 9.75
C PHE A 206 5.35 -2.23 10.85
N TYR A 207 6.69 -2.22 10.90
CA TYR A 207 7.46 -3.02 11.86
C TYR A 207 8.44 -2.16 12.65
N LYS A 208 8.22 -2.07 13.96
CA LYS A 208 9.15 -1.46 14.91
C LYS A 208 9.65 -2.51 15.89
N ASN A 209 10.96 -2.72 15.94
CA ASN A 209 11.60 -3.76 16.77
C ASN A 209 10.99 -5.16 16.56
N GLY A 210 10.68 -5.52 15.31
CA GLY A 210 10.08 -6.81 14.95
C GLY A 210 8.57 -6.94 15.29
N LYS A 211 7.97 -5.95 15.92
CA LYS A 211 6.53 -5.92 16.25
C LYS A 211 5.77 -5.09 15.22
N LYS A 212 4.61 -5.61 14.79
CA LYS A 212 3.68 -4.86 13.93
C LYS A 212 3.14 -3.62 14.64
N ILE A 213 3.09 -2.50 13.93
CA ILE A 213 2.50 -1.22 14.35
C ILE A 213 1.58 -0.69 13.27
N VAL A 214 0.72 0.28 13.61
CA VAL A 214 -0.10 1.01 12.64
C VAL A 214 0.65 2.29 12.21
N PRO A 215 1.04 2.45 10.92
CA PRO A 215 1.72 3.65 10.45
C PRO A 215 0.84 4.91 10.56
N ASN A 216 1.41 6.04 11.00
CA ASN A 216 0.69 7.30 11.20
C ASN A 216 0.02 7.87 9.94
N TYR A 217 0.43 7.45 8.74
CA TYR A 217 -0.12 7.92 7.46
C TYR A 217 -0.89 6.82 6.71
N ILE A 218 -1.25 5.73 7.41
CA ILE A 218 -1.98 4.61 6.81
C ILE A 218 -3.33 5.02 6.22
N GLU A 219 -3.93 6.10 6.70
CA GLU A 219 -5.17 6.67 6.15
C GLU A 219 -5.08 6.92 4.64
N ASN A 220 -3.91 7.32 4.14
CA ASN A 220 -3.70 7.58 2.71
C ASN A 220 -3.75 6.29 1.85
N TYR A 221 -3.55 5.13 2.46
CA TYR A 221 -3.46 3.83 1.80
C TYR A 221 -4.62 2.88 2.12
N ILE A 222 -5.47 3.23 3.10
CA ILE A 222 -6.68 2.46 3.40
C ILE A 222 -7.78 2.80 2.39
N SER A 223 -8.12 1.82 1.55
CA SER A 223 -9.24 1.86 0.60
C SER A 223 -10.34 0.85 0.98
N PRO A 224 -11.52 0.84 0.32
CA PRO A 224 -12.50 -0.23 0.52
C PRO A 224 -11.92 -1.63 0.28
N LEU A 225 -11.00 -1.79 -0.67
CA LEU A 225 -10.25 -3.02 -0.91
C LEU A 225 -9.37 -3.39 0.29
N THR A 226 -8.64 -2.43 0.88
CA THR A 226 -7.87 -2.66 2.11
C THR A 226 -8.76 -3.16 3.25
N LEU A 227 -9.93 -2.54 3.42
CA LEU A 227 -10.89 -2.91 4.47
C LEU A 227 -11.47 -4.32 4.23
N ALA A 228 -11.74 -4.69 2.98
CA ALA A 228 -12.20 -6.03 2.62
C ALA A 228 -11.19 -7.12 3.00
N ILE A 229 -9.91 -6.89 2.71
CA ILE A 229 -8.83 -7.81 3.12
C ILE A 229 -8.69 -7.86 4.64
N PHE A 230 -8.71 -6.70 5.32
CA PHE A 230 -8.58 -6.66 6.77
C PHE A 230 -9.73 -7.39 7.49
N ILE A 231 -10.97 -7.28 6.98
CA ILE A 231 -12.13 -8.02 7.49
C ILE A 231 -12.08 -9.51 7.10
N SER A 232 -11.52 -9.86 5.95
CA SER A 232 -11.33 -11.26 5.57
C SER A 232 -10.41 -11.98 6.55
N ASP A 233 -9.30 -11.34 6.91
CA ASP A 233 -8.34 -11.88 7.86
C ASP A 233 -8.94 -11.85 9.29
N ASP A 234 -9.19 -10.66 9.84
CA ASP A 234 -9.47 -10.46 11.27
C ASP A 234 -10.94 -10.16 11.61
N GLY A 235 -11.83 -10.14 10.62
CA GLY A 235 -13.25 -9.88 10.83
C GLY A 235 -13.99 -11.06 11.45
N THR A 236 -15.09 -10.78 12.15
CA THR A 236 -16.01 -11.79 12.69
C THR A 236 -17.41 -11.19 12.79
N TRP A 237 -18.39 -11.87 12.21
CA TRP A 237 -19.81 -11.51 12.37
C TRP A 237 -20.30 -11.77 13.79
N THR A 238 -21.00 -10.82 14.39
CA THR A 238 -21.50 -10.90 15.77
C THR A 238 -23.03 -10.87 15.86
N LYS A 239 -23.73 -11.44 14.88
CA LYS A 239 -25.20 -11.41 14.70
C LYS A 239 -25.79 -10.06 14.26
N TYR A 240 -25.23 -8.95 14.71
CA TYR A 240 -25.72 -7.61 14.39
C TYR A 240 -24.66 -6.68 13.82
N GLY A 241 -23.39 -6.99 14.00
CA GLY A 241 -22.29 -6.14 13.59
C GLY A 241 -21.05 -6.96 13.23
N VAL A 242 -19.99 -6.26 12.82
CA VAL A 242 -18.72 -6.88 12.46
C VAL A 242 -17.68 -6.46 13.49
N ARG A 243 -17.03 -7.43 14.11
CA ARG A 243 -15.87 -7.19 14.97
C ARG A 243 -14.59 -7.45 14.18
N ILE A 244 -13.62 -6.55 14.27
CA ILE A 244 -12.28 -6.72 13.71
C ILE A 244 -11.31 -6.94 14.88
N ALA A 245 -10.64 -8.08 14.90
CA ALA A 245 -9.69 -8.46 15.92
C ALA A 245 -8.37 -7.68 15.77
N SER A 246 -8.25 -6.54 16.45
CA SER A 246 -7.08 -5.65 16.39
C SER A 246 -6.16 -5.80 17.61
N ASN A 247 -6.14 -6.97 18.24
CA ASN A 247 -5.48 -7.23 19.53
C ASN A 247 -3.94 -7.24 19.47
N ASN A 248 -3.37 -7.20 18.27
CA ASN A 248 -1.92 -7.08 18.09
C ASN A 248 -1.43 -5.62 18.23
N PHE A 249 -2.34 -4.66 18.13
CA PHE A 249 -2.06 -3.24 18.22
C PHE A 249 -2.35 -2.68 19.63
N THR A 250 -1.71 -1.56 19.95
CA THR A 250 -1.95 -0.78 21.17
C THR A 250 -3.29 -0.05 21.11
N PHE A 251 -3.81 0.39 22.25
CA PHE A 251 -5.07 1.15 22.28
C PHE A 251 -5.06 2.38 21.36
N LYS A 252 -3.96 3.18 21.36
CA LYS A 252 -3.82 4.37 20.51
C LYS A 252 -3.85 4.03 19.02
N GLU A 253 -3.24 2.93 18.63
CA GLU A 253 -3.27 2.45 17.24
C GLU A 253 -4.66 1.97 16.83
N VAL A 254 -5.36 1.27 17.74
CA VAL A 254 -6.76 0.83 17.51
C VAL A 254 -7.71 2.03 17.43
N GLU A 255 -7.52 3.04 18.28
CA GLU A 255 -8.25 4.30 18.24
C GLU A 255 -8.00 5.06 16.93
N TYR A 256 -6.75 5.11 16.47
CA TYR A 256 -6.44 5.70 15.18
C TYR A 256 -7.14 4.97 14.02
N LEU A 257 -7.10 3.64 13.98
CA LEU A 257 -7.83 2.85 12.99
C LEU A 257 -9.35 3.09 13.07
N GLN A 258 -9.93 3.10 14.27
CA GLN A 258 -11.36 3.36 14.47
C GLN A 258 -11.75 4.76 13.97
N ASN A 259 -10.90 5.77 14.20
CA ASN A 259 -11.11 7.12 13.69
C ASN A 259 -11.07 7.16 12.17
N ILE A 260 -10.17 6.45 11.50
CA ILE A 260 -10.16 6.34 10.03
C ILE A 260 -11.48 5.73 9.53
N LEU A 261 -11.94 4.64 10.16
CA LEU A 261 -13.21 4.00 9.76
C LEU A 261 -14.41 4.95 9.92
N THR A 262 -14.41 5.75 10.99
CA THR A 262 -15.47 6.71 11.29
C THR A 262 -15.42 7.93 10.38
N GLN A 263 -14.24 8.50 10.14
CA GLN A 263 -14.11 9.75 9.38
C GLN A 263 -14.08 9.53 7.87
N LYS A 264 -13.37 8.50 7.39
CA LYS A 264 -13.20 8.23 5.97
C LYS A 264 -14.36 7.44 5.37
N PHE A 265 -14.79 6.37 6.05
CA PHE A 265 -15.86 5.51 5.55
C PHE A 265 -17.24 5.84 6.13
N LYS A 266 -17.32 6.76 7.11
CA LYS A 266 -18.54 7.06 7.90
C LYS A 266 -19.22 5.79 8.40
N LEU A 267 -18.43 4.91 9.00
CA LEU A 267 -18.90 3.74 9.73
C LEU A 267 -18.96 4.06 11.21
N ASP A 268 -20.08 3.79 11.86
CA ASP A 268 -20.25 3.88 13.31
C ASP A 268 -19.53 2.71 13.98
N CYS A 269 -18.41 3.01 14.62
CA CYS A 269 -17.48 2.05 15.18
C CYS A 269 -17.21 2.36 16.66
N THR A 270 -17.12 1.31 17.50
CA THR A 270 -16.64 1.42 18.89
C THR A 270 -15.42 0.54 19.14
N ILE A 271 -14.64 0.88 20.16
CA ILE A 271 -13.55 0.03 20.64
C ILE A 271 -14.08 -0.86 21.77
N GLN A 272 -13.87 -2.17 21.66
CA GLN A 272 -14.27 -3.15 22.67
C GLN A 272 -13.03 -3.78 23.30
N LYS A 273 -13.01 -3.86 24.64
CA LYS A 273 -12.02 -4.66 25.38
C LYS A 273 -12.25 -6.15 25.12
N ARG A 274 -11.17 -6.93 25.03
CA ARG A 274 -11.19 -8.39 24.93
C ARG A 274 -10.91 -9.00 26.30
N SER A 275 -11.11 -10.32 26.41
CA SER A 275 -10.89 -11.07 27.66
C SER A 275 -9.44 -11.00 28.15
N LEU A 276 -8.49 -10.88 27.23
CA LEU A 276 -7.08 -10.71 27.55
C LEU A 276 -6.77 -9.24 27.90
N LYS A 277 -5.95 -9.05 28.94
CA LYS A 277 -5.50 -7.73 29.39
C LYS A 277 -4.85 -6.94 28.24
N ASP A 278 -5.20 -5.67 28.12
CA ASP A 278 -4.67 -4.74 27.12
C ASP A 278 -4.88 -5.17 25.65
N LYS A 279 -5.95 -5.93 25.39
CA LYS A 279 -6.35 -6.35 24.05
C LYS A 279 -7.68 -5.73 23.67
N TYR A 280 -7.73 -5.18 22.47
CA TYR A 280 -8.86 -4.41 21.96
C TYR A 280 -9.28 -4.90 20.57
N SER A 281 -10.54 -4.70 20.24
CA SER A 281 -11.12 -4.93 18.91
C SER A 281 -11.95 -3.73 18.48
N ILE A 282 -12.03 -3.49 17.18
CA ILE A 282 -12.98 -2.52 16.62
C ILE A 282 -14.31 -3.23 16.36
N TYR A 283 -15.42 -2.62 16.72
CA TYR A 283 -16.76 -3.13 16.48
C TYR A 283 -17.55 -2.15 15.60
N ILE A 284 -17.85 -2.58 14.38
CA ILE A 284 -18.71 -1.86 13.43
C ILE A 284 -20.16 -2.19 13.77
N LYS A 285 -20.94 -1.16 14.13
CA LYS A 285 -22.32 -1.33 14.62
C LYS A 285 -23.31 -1.66 13.50
N LYS A 286 -24.47 -2.18 13.92
CA LYS A 286 -25.58 -2.62 13.05
C LYS A 286 -26.03 -1.57 12.04
N ASN A 287 -26.17 -0.33 12.49
CA ASN A 287 -26.57 0.81 11.64
C ASN A 287 -25.62 1.07 10.47
N SER A 288 -24.37 0.58 10.53
CA SER A 288 -23.36 0.76 9.49
C SER A 288 -23.17 -0.45 8.59
N ILE A 289 -23.86 -1.57 8.83
CA ILE A 289 -23.64 -2.81 8.08
C ILE A 289 -24.05 -2.69 6.61
N ASN A 290 -25.19 -2.06 6.30
CA ASN A 290 -25.57 -1.85 4.89
C ASN A 290 -24.52 -1.01 4.15
N LYS A 291 -23.99 0.02 4.82
CA LYS A 291 -22.92 0.84 4.26
C LYS A 291 -21.61 0.06 4.10
N LEU A 292 -21.22 -0.70 5.11
CA LEU A 292 -20.04 -1.58 5.05
C LEU A 292 -20.14 -2.55 3.87
N ASN A 293 -21.29 -3.22 3.72
CA ASN A 293 -21.54 -4.13 2.61
C ASN A 293 -21.40 -3.42 1.26
N SER A 294 -22.02 -2.24 1.09
CA SER A 294 -21.88 -1.47 -0.16
C SER A 294 -20.43 -1.09 -0.50
N LEU A 295 -19.59 -0.87 0.51
CA LEU A 295 -18.19 -0.49 0.34
C LEU A 295 -17.31 -1.69 -0.02
N ILE A 296 -17.47 -2.81 0.68
CA ILE A 296 -16.47 -3.89 0.64
C ILE A 296 -16.91 -5.12 -0.12
N LEU A 297 -18.21 -5.37 -0.30
CA LEU A 297 -18.71 -6.57 -0.96
C LEU A 297 -18.17 -6.72 -2.41
N PRO A 298 -17.99 -5.65 -3.21
CA PRO A 298 -17.34 -5.74 -4.51
C PRO A 298 -15.88 -6.22 -4.49
N HIS A 299 -15.25 -6.20 -3.32
CA HIS A 299 -13.84 -6.57 -3.11
C HIS A 299 -13.67 -7.82 -2.22
N LEU A 300 -14.76 -8.34 -1.66
CA LEU A 300 -14.74 -9.46 -0.73
C LEU A 300 -14.90 -10.77 -1.51
N HIS A 301 -14.00 -11.73 -1.29
CA HIS A 301 -14.14 -13.04 -1.92
C HIS A 301 -15.41 -13.75 -1.41
N PRO A 302 -16.19 -14.47 -2.25
CA PRO A 302 -17.41 -15.14 -1.82
C PRO A 302 -17.25 -16.06 -0.61
N SER A 303 -16.11 -16.75 -0.51
CA SER A 303 -15.81 -17.62 0.65
C SER A 303 -15.67 -16.85 1.98
N MET A 304 -15.63 -15.52 1.95
CA MET A 304 -15.54 -14.64 3.13
C MET A 304 -16.85 -13.90 3.42
N HIS A 305 -17.93 -14.11 2.65
CA HIS A 305 -19.24 -13.47 2.87
C HIS A 305 -19.81 -13.72 4.27
N TYR A 306 -19.53 -14.89 4.86
CA TYR A 306 -19.94 -15.22 6.22
C TYR A 306 -19.39 -14.25 7.28
N LYS A 307 -18.27 -13.56 7.00
CA LYS A 307 -17.70 -12.51 7.88
C LYS A 307 -18.63 -11.31 8.02
N LEU A 308 -19.57 -11.14 7.09
CA LEU A 308 -20.62 -10.11 7.07
C LEU A 308 -22.01 -10.66 7.42
N GLY A 309 -22.12 -11.94 7.81
CA GLY A 309 -23.41 -12.58 8.07
C GLY A 309 -24.22 -12.90 6.80
N ILE A 310 -23.60 -12.81 5.62
CA ILE A 310 -24.20 -13.19 4.34
C ILE A 310 -23.95 -14.69 4.15
N LYS A 311 -25.01 -15.44 3.86
CA LYS A 311 -24.97 -16.90 3.66
C LYS A 311 -24.79 -17.25 2.21
#